data_AF-A0A351F7L4-F1
#
_entry.id   AF-A0A351F7L4-F1
#
_cell.length_a   1.000
_cell.length_b   1.000
_cell.length_c   1.000
_cell.angle_alpha   90.00
_cell.angle_beta   90.00
_cell.angle_gamma   90.00
#
_symmetry.space_group_name_H-M   'P 1'
#
loop_
_entity.id
_entity.type
_entity.pdbx_description
1 polymer ?
#
loop_
_entity_poly.entity_id
_entity_poly.type
_entity_poly.pdbx_seq_one_letter_code
_entity_poly.pdbx_strand_id
1 'polypeptide(L)'
;YISTWGNPAGAVYKTVFDSIHEDLPDKEFEDLDGAVQKEYCLETGKLASSSCYSTATGWYKKDNVPDYCTGHYYSSGDDSDDEEEDVKTTKPAATQPQTSAAAENKTENE
;
A
#
# COMPACT_ATOMS: atom_id res chain seq x y z
N TYR A 1 -15.94 8.77 -0.01
CA TYR A 1 -17.26 9.25 -0.47
C TYR A 1 -18.01 8.08 -1.11
N ILE A 2 -19.10 7.62 -0.49
CA ILE A 2 -19.93 6.56 -1.08
C ILE A 2 -20.86 7.21 -2.12
N SER A 3 -20.71 6.85 -3.39
CA SER A 3 -21.67 7.22 -4.43
C SER A 3 -22.90 6.32 -4.30
N THR A 4 -24.05 6.91 -3.98
CA THR A 4 -25.33 6.21 -3.79
C THR A 4 -26.23 6.29 -5.03
N TRP A 5 -25.69 6.73 -6.17
CA TRP A 5 -26.48 6.94 -7.38
C TRP A 5 -26.98 5.59 -7.94
N GLY A 6 -28.29 5.50 -8.15
CA GLY A 6 -28.94 4.27 -8.63
C GLY A 6 -29.20 3.19 -7.57
N ASN A 7 -28.80 3.38 -6.30
CA ASN A 7 -29.10 2.45 -5.20
C ASN A 7 -29.80 3.17 -4.02
N PRO A 8 -31.15 3.10 -3.94
CA PRO A 8 -31.89 3.79 -2.89
C PRO A 8 -31.61 3.24 -1.48
N ALA A 9 -31.28 1.94 -1.35
CA ALA A 9 -30.92 1.37 -0.06
C ALA A 9 -29.56 1.91 0.44
N GLY A 10 -28.59 2.09 -0.47
CA GLY A 10 -27.32 2.73 -0.17
C GLY A 10 -27.47 4.18 0.29
N ALA A 11 -28.42 4.91 -0.30
CA ALA A 11 -28.74 6.29 0.11
C ALA A 11 -29.28 6.35 1.54
N VAL A 12 -30.25 5.49 1.89
CA VAL A 12 -30.80 5.42 3.25
C VAL A 12 -29.73 5.00 4.26
N TYR A 13 -28.94 3.97 3.93
CA TYR A 13 -27.85 3.51 4.79
C TYR A 13 -26.88 4.65 5.09
N LYS A 14 -26.42 5.34 4.04
CA LYS A 14 -25.49 6.46 4.18
C LYS A 14 -26.06 7.57 5.07
N THR A 15 -27.29 8.03 4.82
CA THR A 15 -27.91 9.11 5.63
C THR A 15 -28.00 8.74 7.12
N VAL A 16 -28.39 7.50 7.43
CA VAL A 16 -28.53 7.06 8.82
C VAL A 16 -27.16 6.87 9.47
N PHE A 17 -26.22 6.20 8.80
CA PHE A 17 -24.91 5.88 9.37
C PHE A 17 -23.99 7.10 9.45
N ASP A 18 -24.06 8.04 8.51
CA ASP A 18 -23.30 9.30 8.58
C ASP A 18 -23.67 10.07 9.87
N SER A 19 -24.96 10.13 10.23
CA SER A 19 -25.40 10.80 11.47
C SER A 19 -25.00 10.04 12.74
N ILE A 20 -25.04 8.70 12.72
CA ILE A 20 -24.67 7.89 13.90
C ILE A 20 -23.15 7.95 14.16
N HIS A 21 -22.34 8.05 13.11
CA HIS A 21 -20.87 7.99 13.20
C HIS A 21 -20.20 9.37 13.17
N GLU A 22 -20.96 10.48 13.16
CA GLU A 22 -20.42 11.85 13.03
C GLU A 22 -19.31 12.17 14.06
N ASP A 23 -19.50 11.73 15.31
CA ASP A 23 -18.56 11.97 16.42
C ASP A 23 -17.82 10.69 16.88
N LEU A 24 -17.94 9.59 16.14
CA LEU A 24 -17.26 8.35 16.49
C LEU A 24 -15.84 8.37 15.89
N PRO A 25 -14.81 7.95 16.67
CA PRO A 25 -13.47 7.84 16.13
C PRO A 25 -13.40 6.75 15.07
N ASP A 26 -12.55 6.98 14.06
CA ASP A 26 -12.22 5.95 13.08
C ASP A 26 -11.67 4.71 13.79
N LYS A 27 -12.15 3.54 13.36
CA LYS A 27 -11.77 2.26 13.94
C LYS A 27 -10.95 1.46 12.95
N GLU A 28 -9.71 1.18 13.33
CA GLU A 28 -8.84 0.27 12.60
C GLU A 28 -9.09 -1.18 13.02
N PHE A 29 -8.85 -2.09 12.07
CA PHE A 29 -8.79 -3.51 12.37
C PHE A 29 -7.55 -3.81 13.19
N GLU A 30 -7.70 -4.68 14.19
CA GLU A 30 -6.54 -5.18 14.94
C GLU A 30 -5.73 -6.13 14.05
N ASP A 31 -4.40 -6.03 14.14
CA ASP A 31 -3.48 -6.94 13.46
C ASP A 31 -3.58 -8.33 14.10
N LEU A 32 -4.52 -9.14 13.60
CA LEU A 32 -4.67 -10.53 14.00
C LEU A 32 -3.64 -11.40 13.27
N ASP A 33 -3.06 -12.36 13.99
CA ASP A 33 -1.98 -13.25 13.52
C ASP A 33 -2.33 -14.10 12.28
N GLY A 34 -3.56 -14.04 11.77
CA GLY A 34 -4.01 -14.78 10.59
C GLY A 34 -3.75 -14.10 9.24
N ALA A 35 -3.45 -12.80 9.23
CA ALA A 35 -3.29 -12.03 8.00
C ALA A 35 -1.87 -11.46 7.83
N VAL A 36 -1.45 -11.28 6.59
CA VAL A 36 -0.18 -10.64 6.22
C VAL A 36 -0.39 -9.71 5.04
N GLN A 37 0.22 -8.53 5.09
CA GLN A 37 0.27 -7.62 3.96
C GLN A 37 1.36 -8.04 2.97
N LYS A 38 1.03 -8.06 1.68
CA LYS A 38 1.99 -8.29 0.59
C LYS A 38 1.64 -7.38 -0.59
N GLU A 39 2.65 -7.05 -1.39
CA GLU A 39 2.44 -6.38 -2.67
C GLU A 39 2.02 -7.37 -3.74
N TYR A 40 1.07 -6.99 -4.57
CA TYR A 40 0.60 -7.75 -5.72
C TYR A 40 0.68 -6.93 -6.99
N CYS A 41 0.87 -7.63 -8.10
CA CYS A 41 0.85 -7.08 -9.44
C CYS A 41 -0.60 -6.76 -9.84
N LEU A 42 -0.87 -5.50 -10.20
CA LEU A 42 -2.21 -5.07 -10.62
C LEU A 42 -2.64 -5.69 -11.96
N GLU A 43 -1.69 -6.12 -12.79
CA GLU A 43 -2.00 -6.76 -14.09
C GLU A 43 -2.36 -8.24 -13.95
N THR A 44 -1.66 -8.98 -13.09
CA THR A 44 -1.81 -10.44 -12.98
C THR A 44 -2.56 -10.90 -11.73
N GLY A 45 -2.68 -10.05 -10.71
CA GLY A 45 -3.25 -10.39 -9.40
C GLY A 45 -2.35 -11.29 -8.54
N LYS A 46 -1.19 -11.71 -9.04
CA LYS A 46 -0.18 -12.51 -8.32
C LYS A 46 0.69 -11.62 -7.44
N LEU A 47 1.45 -12.21 -6.52
CA LEU A 47 2.40 -11.44 -5.72
C LEU A 47 3.42 -10.73 -6.61
N ALA A 48 3.72 -9.48 -6.31
CA ALA A 48 4.63 -8.68 -7.12
C ALA A 48 6.05 -9.24 -7.04
N SER A 49 6.68 -9.42 -8.19
CA SER A 49 8.13 -9.61 -8.33
C SER A 49 8.81 -8.27 -8.57
N SER A 50 10.15 -8.24 -8.55
CA SER A 50 10.93 -7.04 -8.87
C SER A 50 10.72 -6.49 -10.30
N SER A 51 10.15 -7.30 -11.19
CA SER A 51 9.79 -6.90 -12.54
C SER A 51 8.44 -6.18 -12.63
N CYS A 52 7.62 -6.16 -11.58
CA CYS A 52 6.30 -5.52 -11.62
C CYS A 52 6.41 -4.01 -11.42
N TYR A 53 5.98 -3.23 -12.42
CA TYR A 53 5.93 -1.76 -12.35
C TYR A 53 4.61 -1.22 -11.79
N SER A 54 3.56 -2.04 -11.82
CA SER A 54 2.22 -1.69 -11.37
C SER A 54 1.84 -2.59 -10.20
N THR A 55 2.00 -2.08 -8.97
CA THR A 55 1.77 -2.82 -7.72
C THR A 55 0.81 -2.11 -6.78
N ALA A 56 0.19 -2.89 -5.90
CA ALA A 56 -0.59 -2.39 -4.75
C ALA A 56 -0.45 -3.37 -3.57
N THR A 57 -0.79 -2.93 -2.36
CA THR A 57 -0.73 -3.75 -1.15
C THR A 57 -2.09 -4.39 -0.87
N GLY A 58 -2.10 -5.70 -0.61
CA GLY A 58 -3.28 -6.46 -0.21
C GLY A 58 -3.03 -7.29 1.05
N TRP A 59 -4.12 -7.72 1.68
CA TRP A 59 -4.09 -8.62 2.84
C TRP A 59 -4.35 -10.06 2.42
N TYR A 60 -3.50 -10.98 2.87
CA TYR A 60 -3.55 -12.40 2.56
C TYR A 60 -3.61 -13.22 3.84
N LYS A 61 -4.22 -14.41 3.78
CA LYS A 61 -4.05 -15.39 4.85
C LYS A 61 -2.63 -15.93 4.81
N LYS A 62 -1.99 -16.10 5.97
CA LYS A 62 -0.59 -16.58 6.02
C LYS A 62 -0.38 -17.95 5.39
N ASP A 63 -1.40 -18.80 5.44
CA ASP A 63 -1.40 -20.18 4.93
C ASP A 63 -1.86 -20.28 3.47
N ASN A 64 -2.34 -19.19 2.87
CA ASN A 64 -2.83 -19.17 1.50
C ASN A 64 -2.42 -17.88 0.79
N VAL A 65 -1.14 -17.82 0.46
CA VAL A 65 -0.53 -16.72 -0.27
C VAL A 65 -0.32 -17.14 -1.73
N PRO A 66 -0.70 -16.31 -2.73
CA PRO A 66 -0.49 -16.62 -4.14
C PRO A 66 0.98 -16.75 -4.52
N ASP A 67 1.24 -17.40 -5.65
CA ASP A 67 2.57 -17.42 -6.27
C ASP A 67 3.00 -16.00 -6.71
N TYR A 68 4.31 -15.85 -6.91
CA TYR A 68 4.90 -14.64 -7.49
C TYR A 68 4.59 -14.50 -8.98
N CYS A 69 4.46 -13.24 -9.41
CA CYS A 69 4.37 -12.87 -10.80
C CYS A 69 5.67 -13.23 -11.51
N THR A 70 5.55 -13.89 -12.66
CA THR A 70 6.68 -14.23 -13.53
C THR A 70 6.66 -13.40 -14.82
N GLY A 71 5.76 -12.43 -14.92
CA GLY A 71 5.63 -11.53 -16.07
C GLY A 71 6.53 -10.30 -15.94
N HIS A 72 6.56 -9.49 -16.99
CA HIS A 72 7.20 -8.17 -17.04
C HIS A 72 8.74 -8.16 -17.20
N TYR A 73 9.30 -9.09 -17.97
CA TYR A 73 10.66 -8.89 -18.47
C TYR A 73 10.65 -7.77 -19.51
N TYR A 74 11.34 -6.67 -19.24
CA TYR A 74 11.79 -5.83 -20.32
C TYR A 74 12.78 -6.63 -21.15
N SER A 75 12.48 -6.79 -22.44
CA SER A 75 13.56 -6.98 -23.39
C SER A 75 14.32 -5.67 -23.34
N SER A 76 15.45 -5.62 -22.64
CA SER A 76 16.43 -4.58 -22.89
C SER A 76 16.70 -4.67 -24.38
N GLY A 77 16.20 -3.70 -25.14
CA GLY A 77 16.73 -3.45 -26.48
C GLY A 77 18.20 -3.14 -26.26
N ASP A 78 19.04 -4.11 -26.57
CA ASP A 78 20.49 -3.95 -26.66
C ASP A 78 20.73 -3.07 -27.90
N ASP A 79 20.48 -1.77 -27.78
CA ASP A 79 21.10 -0.78 -28.66
C ASP A 79 22.52 -0.60 -28.11
N SER A 80 23.43 -1.43 -28.61
CA SER A 80 24.85 -1.25 -28.44
C SER A 80 25.27 0.00 -29.23
N ASP A 81 25.31 1.15 -28.56
CA ASP A 81 26.16 2.26 -28.96
C ASP A 81 27.19 2.47 -27.84
N ASP A 82 28.36 1.87 -28.06
CA ASP A 82 29.60 2.16 -27.33
C ASP A 82 30.04 3.60 -27.63
N GLU A 83 30.11 4.47 -26.61
CA GLU A 83 31.13 5.52 -26.49
C GLU A 83 31.22 5.95 -25.01
N GLU A 84 32.44 5.90 -24.46
CA GLU A 84 32.75 6.22 -23.06
C GLU A 84 32.96 7.73 -22.81
N GLU A 85 32.59 8.23 -21.62
CA GLU A 85 33.46 8.92 -20.63
C GLU A 85 32.69 9.92 -19.70
N ASP A 86 32.88 9.67 -18.40
CA ASP A 86 33.02 10.58 -17.24
C ASP A 86 31.93 11.62 -16.84
N VAL A 87 31.30 11.41 -15.67
CA VAL A 87 31.55 12.17 -14.41
C VAL A 87 30.49 11.79 -13.35
N LYS A 88 31.01 11.35 -12.21
CA LYS A 88 30.40 11.19 -10.87
C LYS A 88 29.53 12.38 -10.44
N THR A 89 28.27 12.14 -10.05
CA THR A 89 27.59 12.83 -8.91
C THR A 89 26.28 12.13 -8.47
N THR A 90 26.38 11.52 -7.28
CA THR A 90 25.38 11.25 -6.22
C THR A 90 23.91 10.96 -6.58
N LYS A 91 23.54 9.68 -6.37
CA LYS A 91 22.18 9.14 -6.16
C LYS A 91 21.54 9.75 -4.90
N PRO A 92 20.34 10.35 -4.95
CA PRO A 92 19.58 10.63 -3.74
C PRO A 92 19.13 9.33 -3.09
N ALA A 93 19.38 9.27 -1.80
CA ALA A 93 19.13 8.16 -0.91
C ALA A 93 17.65 7.77 -0.86
N ALA A 94 17.42 6.48 -0.61
CA ALA A 94 16.14 5.92 -0.27
C ALA A 94 15.54 6.63 0.96
N THR A 95 14.31 7.11 0.82
CA THR A 95 13.53 7.62 1.95
C THR A 95 12.54 6.55 2.39
N GLN A 96 12.92 5.79 3.42
CA GLN A 96 12.05 5.32 4.52
C GLN A 96 12.95 5.16 5.76
N PRO A 97 12.48 5.34 7.01
CA PRO A 97 11.08 5.36 7.48
C PRO A 97 10.71 6.58 8.35
N GLN A 98 9.42 6.96 8.37
CA GLN A 98 8.88 7.82 9.43
C GLN A 98 8.67 6.97 10.69
N THR A 99 9.70 6.94 11.54
CA THR A 99 9.55 6.62 12.95
C THR A 99 9.00 7.87 13.65
N SER A 100 7.73 7.90 14.03
CA SER A 100 7.26 8.83 15.04
C SER A 100 7.57 8.23 16.41
N ALA A 101 8.55 8.82 17.07
CA ALA A 101 8.85 8.57 18.47
C ALA A 101 7.63 8.97 19.32
N ALA A 102 7.15 8.02 20.12
CA ALA A 102 6.35 8.33 21.30
C ALA A 102 7.29 9.04 22.29
N ALA A 103 7.11 10.36 22.44
CA ALA A 103 7.61 11.08 23.59
C ALA A 103 6.57 10.94 24.71
N GLU A 104 6.79 9.96 25.59
CA GLU A 104 6.36 10.06 26.97
C GLU A 104 7.18 11.18 27.63
N ASN A 105 6.52 12.21 28.18
CA ASN A 105 6.56 12.53 29.61
C ASN A 105 5.84 13.86 29.89
N LYS A 106 4.79 13.82 30.74
CA LYS A 106 4.65 14.84 31.79
C LYS A 106 3.99 14.23 33.03
N THR A 107 4.83 13.80 33.96
CA THR A 107 4.55 13.88 35.41
C THR A 107 4.44 15.34 35.82
N GLU A 108 3.37 15.72 36.52
CA GLU A 108 3.30 16.71 37.61
C GLU A 108 1.82 16.74 38.07
N ASN A 109 1.46 16.13 39.19
CA ASN A 109 1.63 16.57 40.58
C ASN A 109 0.39 17.36 41.09
N GLU A 110 -0.15 16.80 42.19
CA GLU A 110 -1.09 17.37 43.18
C GLU A 110 -2.60 17.42 42.86
#